data_AF-A0A1C7LNB0-F1
#
_entry.id   AF-A0A1C7LNB0-F1
#
_cell.length_a   1.000
_cell.length_b   1.000
_cell.length_c   1.000
_cell.angle_alpha   90.00
_cell.angle_beta   90.00
_cell.angle_gamma   90.00
#
_symmetry.space_group_name_H-M   'P 1'
#
loop_
_entity.id
_entity.type
_entity.pdbx_description
1 polymer ?
#
loop_
_entity_poly.entity_id
_entity_poly.type
_entity_poly.pdbx_seq_one_letter_code
_entity_poly.pdbx_strand_id
1 'polypeptide(L)'
;MFIAYTRALSQFFLPQFVKRTIPINPHSVGLARSSFSTSIARGAQSDDNDPNGFEIPEMTPDSLLELFEDRMATCSDPQWLTAADPDPRTSTRERYLKTIMSNIWLLSAYLMSVDVDEFRMAEVEPGSRIDRGRNALMTLAKVTAMWMHEAFPTGTDDEELTECLWNLAHNVWIITEYEKRALPADISWTDISDVLVISLRLTHGAVKEFIERNPE
;
A
#
# COMPACT_ATOMS: atom_id res chain seq x y z
N MET A 1 50.07 4.42 -11.54
CA MET A 1 49.45 3.08 -11.55
C MET A 1 48.14 3.20 -10.80
N PHE A 2 47.04 3.43 -11.52
CA PHE A 2 45.70 3.63 -10.97
C PHE A 2 44.95 2.30 -11.07
N ILE A 3 44.33 1.84 -9.98
CA ILE A 3 43.31 0.79 -10.04
C ILE A 3 42.05 1.33 -9.36
N ALA A 4 41.03 1.51 -10.19
CA ALA A 4 39.68 1.88 -9.82
C ALA A 4 38.99 0.70 -9.13
N TYR A 5 38.35 0.96 -7.99
CA TYR A 5 37.35 0.08 -7.40
C TYR A 5 35.97 0.64 -7.77
N THR A 6 35.23 -0.09 -8.61
CA THR A 6 33.86 0.28 -8.96
C THR A 6 32.99 -0.97 -8.91
N ARG A 7 31.89 -0.87 -8.15
CA ARG A 7 30.60 -1.57 -8.27
C ARG A 7 30.59 -3.10 -8.28
N ALA A 8 30.08 -3.66 -7.19
CA ALA A 8 29.28 -4.90 -7.23
C ALA A 8 28.40 -5.02 -5.97
N LEU A 9 27.28 -4.29 -5.91
CA LEU A 9 26.16 -4.61 -5.01
C LEU A 9 24.85 -4.17 -5.68
N SER A 10 24.42 -4.94 -6.66
CA SER A 10 23.06 -4.89 -7.19
C SER A 10 22.68 -6.30 -7.66
N GLN A 11 22.42 -7.19 -6.70
CA GLN A 11 21.77 -8.47 -6.98
C GLN A 11 20.53 -8.56 -6.09
N PHE A 12 19.42 -8.08 -6.66
CA PHE A 12 18.10 -8.69 -6.65
C PHE A 12 17.78 -9.62 -5.47
N PHE A 13 17.14 -9.06 -4.44
CA PHE A 13 16.13 -9.78 -3.68
C PHE A 13 14.80 -9.68 -4.44
N LEU A 14 14.60 -10.55 -5.42
CA LEU A 14 13.25 -10.89 -5.86
C LEU A 14 12.87 -12.16 -5.09
N PRO A 15 11.90 -12.13 -4.16
CA PRO A 15 11.35 -13.36 -3.60
C PRO A 15 10.88 -14.23 -4.76
N GLN A 16 11.30 -15.51 -4.75
CA GLN A 16 10.91 -16.48 -5.77
C GLN A 16 9.43 -16.80 -5.62
N PHE A 17 8.57 -15.94 -6.15
CA PHE A 17 7.17 -16.22 -6.33
C PHE A 17 7.04 -17.30 -7.41
N VAL A 18 6.61 -18.49 -6.99
CA VAL A 18 6.21 -19.57 -7.86
C VAL A 18 5.20 -19.01 -8.88
N LYS A 19 5.54 -19.07 -10.17
CA LYS A 19 4.64 -18.77 -11.30
C LYS A 19 3.45 -19.73 -11.26
N ARG A 20 2.44 -19.42 -10.45
CA ARG A 20 1.08 -19.92 -10.66
C ARG A 20 0.37 -18.86 -11.50
N THR A 21 0.01 -19.21 -12.71
CA THR A 21 -0.90 -18.44 -13.55
C THR A 21 -2.23 -18.34 -12.79
N ILE A 22 -2.47 -17.20 -12.15
CA ILE A 22 -3.75 -16.92 -11.50
C ILE A 22 -4.73 -16.53 -12.61
N PRO A 23 -5.82 -17.28 -12.82
CA PRO A 23 -6.84 -16.88 -13.78
C PRO A 23 -7.50 -15.59 -13.28
N ILE A 24 -7.37 -14.52 -14.06
CA ILE A 24 -8.07 -13.26 -13.82
C ILE A 24 -9.56 -13.52 -14.07
N ASN A 25 -10.40 -13.41 -13.04
CA ASN A 25 -11.84 -13.42 -13.24
C ASN A 25 -12.30 -11.99 -13.57
N PRO A 26 -12.72 -11.69 -14.82
CA PRO A 26 -13.16 -10.35 -15.22
C PRO A 26 -14.43 -9.89 -14.49
N HIS A 27 -15.18 -10.80 -13.84
CA HIS A 27 -16.35 -10.44 -13.04
C HIS A 27 -16.00 -9.84 -11.68
N SER A 28 -14.78 -10.02 -11.17
CA SER A 28 -14.32 -9.41 -9.91
C SER A 28 -14.13 -7.89 -10.04
N VAL A 29 -13.85 -7.40 -11.25
CA VAL A 29 -13.64 -5.97 -11.56
C VAL A 29 -14.95 -5.18 -11.54
N GLY A 30 -16.07 -5.83 -11.90
CA GLY A 30 -17.41 -5.19 -11.93
C GLY A 30 -17.98 -4.84 -10.54
N LEU A 31 -17.59 -5.57 -9.49
CA LEU A 31 -18.03 -5.32 -8.10
C LEU A 31 -17.24 -4.18 -7.42
N ALA A 32 -16.05 -3.85 -7.93
CA ALA A 32 -15.21 -2.77 -7.39
C ALA A 32 -15.79 -1.37 -7.64
N ARG A 33 -16.47 -1.17 -8.78
CA ARG A 33 -17.03 0.13 -9.20
C ARG A 33 -18.08 0.71 -8.25
N SER A 34 -18.98 -0.10 -7.70
CA SER A 34 -20.00 0.41 -6.75
C SER A 34 -19.43 0.57 -5.33
N SER A 35 -18.33 -0.12 -5.02
CA SER A 35 -17.72 -0.08 -3.70
C SER A 35 -16.92 1.20 -3.50
N PHE A 36 -16.35 1.80 -4.54
CA PHE A 36 -15.45 2.96 -4.43
C PHE A 36 -16.13 4.22 -3.84
N SER A 37 -17.24 4.68 -4.43
CA SER A 37 -17.97 5.88 -3.94
C SER A 37 -18.67 5.65 -2.60
N THR A 38 -19.20 4.45 -2.34
CA THR A 38 -19.89 4.15 -1.07
C THR A 38 -18.90 3.91 0.08
N SER A 39 -17.68 3.45 -0.22
CA SER A 39 -16.64 3.16 0.76
C SER A 39 -15.93 4.40 1.28
N ILE A 40 -15.61 5.35 0.39
CA ILE A 40 -15.05 6.65 0.79
C ILE A 40 -16.10 7.46 1.55
N ALA A 41 -17.36 7.45 1.11
CA ALA A 41 -18.45 8.13 1.81
C ALA A 41 -18.81 7.51 3.17
N ARG A 42 -18.76 6.17 3.33
CA ARG A 42 -18.95 5.52 4.65
C ARG A 42 -17.76 5.70 5.58
N GLY A 43 -16.54 5.85 5.05
CA GLY A 43 -15.35 6.15 5.86
C GLY A 43 -15.36 7.57 6.47
N ALA A 44 -16.21 8.47 5.96
CA ALA A 44 -16.40 9.82 6.50
C ALA A 44 -17.28 9.86 7.78
N GLN A 45 -17.92 8.74 8.15
CA GLN A 45 -18.39 8.54 9.51
C GLN A 45 -17.30 7.80 10.28
N SER A 46 -16.19 8.49 10.54
CA SER A 46 -15.22 8.00 11.52
C SER A 46 -15.92 7.94 12.87
N ASP A 47 -15.98 6.76 13.48
CA ASP A 47 -16.11 6.66 14.93
C ASP A 47 -15.07 7.59 15.55
N ASP A 48 -15.49 8.53 16.39
CA ASP A 48 -14.70 9.60 17.05
C ASP A 48 -13.56 9.08 17.97
N ASN A 49 -13.20 7.80 17.89
CA ASN A 49 -12.21 7.13 18.74
C ASN A 49 -11.26 6.25 17.92
N ASP A 50 -10.50 6.82 16.99
CA ASP A 50 -9.35 6.10 16.43
C ASP A 50 -8.15 6.24 17.41
N PRO A 51 -7.68 5.15 18.05
CA PRO A 51 -6.71 5.21 19.16
C PRO A 51 -5.31 5.72 18.76
N ASN A 52 -5.08 6.04 17.49
CA ASN A 52 -3.79 6.53 17.00
C ASN A 52 -3.64 8.06 16.98
N GLY A 53 -4.67 8.85 17.33
CA GLY A 53 -4.52 10.25 17.75
C GLY A 53 -3.69 11.18 16.85
N PHE A 54 -3.50 10.84 15.57
CA PHE A 54 -2.84 11.73 14.62
C PHE A 54 -3.88 12.73 14.14
N GLU A 55 -3.92 13.90 14.77
CA GLU A 55 -4.55 15.07 14.17
C GLU A 55 -3.77 15.37 12.88
N ILE A 56 -4.42 15.24 11.71
CA ILE A 56 -3.86 15.80 10.49
C ILE A 56 -4.00 17.32 10.65
N PRO A 57 -2.89 18.08 10.67
CA PRO A 57 -3.00 19.53 10.56
C PRO A 57 -3.81 19.84 9.30
N GLU A 58 -4.53 20.97 9.23
CA GLU A 58 -5.12 21.39 7.96
C GLU A 58 -3.99 21.58 6.93
N MET A 59 -3.80 20.57 6.08
CA MET A 59 -2.73 20.50 5.09
C MET A 59 -3.32 20.64 3.70
N THR A 60 -2.60 21.34 2.83
CA THR A 60 -2.98 21.40 1.41
C THR A 60 -2.78 20.04 0.74
N PRO A 61 -3.48 19.74 -0.36
CA PRO A 61 -3.28 18.50 -1.10
C PRO A 61 -1.81 18.29 -1.55
N ASP A 62 -1.10 19.37 -1.88
CA ASP A 62 0.33 19.31 -2.21
C ASP A 62 1.19 18.90 -1.02
N SER A 63 0.95 19.50 0.15
CA SER A 63 1.68 19.15 1.38
C SER A 63 1.40 17.72 1.82
N LEU A 64 0.17 17.23 1.66
CA LEU A 64 -0.18 15.84 1.92
C LEU A 64 0.50 14.88 0.93
N LEU A 65 0.57 15.25 -0.34
CA LEU A 65 1.27 14.46 -1.35
C LEU A 65 2.77 14.37 -1.04
N GLU A 66 3.42 15.49 -0.71
CA GLU A 66 4.83 15.52 -0.33
C GLU A 66 5.11 14.64 0.89
N LEU A 67 4.28 14.78 1.94
CA LEU A 67 4.37 13.92 3.13
C LEU A 67 4.18 12.45 2.78
N PHE A 68 3.23 12.14 1.90
CA PHE A 68 2.95 10.77 1.47
C PHE A 68 4.12 10.18 0.69
N GLU A 69 4.69 10.91 -0.25
CA GLU A 69 5.87 10.49 -1.02
C GLU A 69 7.10 10.30 -0.13
N ASP A 70 7.39 11.25 0.76
CA ASP A 70 8.51 11.15 1.71
C ASP A 70 8.36 9.94 2.61
N ARG A 71 7.13 9.69 3.07
CA ARG A 71 6.81 8.49 3.86
C ARG A 71 7.05 7.23 3.05
N MET A 72 6.58 7.17 1.79
CA MET A 72 6.77 6.01 0.93
C MET A 72 8.25 5.75 0.58
N ALA A 73 9.02 6.81 0.34
CA ALA A 73 10.46 6.72 0.13
C ALA A 73 11.16 6.15 1.36
N THR A 74 10.82 6.64 2.56
CA THR A 74 11.36 6.17 3.84
C THR A 74 11.01 4.69 4.09
N CYS A 75 9.75 4.32 3.87
CA CYS A 75 9.23 2.99 4.15
C CYS A 75 9.70 1.93 3.15
N SER A 76 10.17 2.36 1.97
CA SER A 76 10.75 1.47 0.95
C SER A 76 12.14 0.95 1.34
N ASP A 77 12.80 1.57 2.32
CA ASP A 77 14.01 1.03 2.93
C ASP A 77 13.64 -0.02 4.00
N PRO A 78 13.98 -1.30 3.82
CA PRO A 78 13.69 -2.34 4.81
C PRO A 78 14.35 -2.08 6.16
N GLN A 79 15.46 -1.34 6.19
CA GLN A 79 16.24 -1.09 7.39
C GLN A 79 15.64 0.01 8.27
N TRP A 80 14.78 0.88 7.73
CA TRP A 80 14.22 2.04 8.44
C TRP A 80 13.56 1.64 9.77
N LEU A 81 12.73 0.58 9.74
CA LEU A 81 11.98 0.13 10.92
C LEU A 81 12.89 -0.51 11.96
N THR A 82 13.99 -1.14 11.54
CA THR A 82 14.95 -1.79 12.43
C THR A 82 16.06 -0.86 12.92
N ALA A 83 16.29 0.27 12.24
CA ALA A 83 17.34 1.23 12.57
C ALA A 83 16.92 2.26 13.63
N ALA A 84 15.62 2.51 13.80
CA ALA A 84 15.10 3.35 14.88
C ALA A 84 15.18 2.62 16.22
N ASP A 85 15.63 3.31 17.28
CA ASP A 85 15.78 2.80 18.65
C ASP A 85 14.48 2.09 19.07
N PRO A 86 14.46 0.74 19.14
CA PRO A 86 13.24 0.01 19.38
C PRO A 86 12.80 0.27 20.82
N ASP A 87 11.56 0.73 21.02
CA ASP A 87 10.92 0.52 22.31
C ASP A 87 10.96 -0.99 22.58
N PRO A 88 11.69 -1.45 23.63
CA PRO A 88 11.86 -2.87 23.89
C PRO A 88 10.55 -3.59 24.20
N ARG A 89 9.45 -2.84 24.38
CA ARG A 89 8.12 -3.37 24.67
C ARG A 89 7.27 -3.69 23.44
N THR A 90 7.58 -3.12 22.28
CA THR A 90 6.77 -3.32 21.05
C THR A 90 7.45 -4.37 20.17
N SER A 91 6.77 -5.48 19.86
CA SER A 91 7.34 -6.47 18.95
C SER A 91 7.56 -5.89 17.55
N THR A 92 8.57 -6.39 16.83
CA THR A 92 8.84 -5.99 15.44
C THR A 92 7.61 -6.21 14.54
N ARG A 93 6.82 -7.26 14.82
CA ARG A 93 5.55 -7.52 14.13
C ARG A 93 4.56 -6.40 14.36
N GLU A 94 4.28 -6.07 15.63
CA GLU A 94 3.35 -5.01 15.97
C GLU A 94 3.77 -3.66 15.35
N ARG A 95 5.08 -3.38 15.28
CA ARG A 95 5.60 -2.19 14.60
C ARG A 95 5.28 -2.19 13.10
N TYR A 96 5.45 -3.30 12.39
CA TYR A 96 5.04 -3.39 10.98
C TYR A 96 3.54 -3.10 10.82
N LEU A 97 2.70 -3.75 11.63
CA LEU A 97 1.25 -3.64 11.54
C LEU A 97 0.76 -2.21 11.82
N LYS A 98 1.26 -1.56 12.88
CA LYS A 98 0.95 -0.16 13.18
C LYS A 98 1.39 0.78 12.06
N THR A 99 2.56 0.52 11.46
CA THR A 99 3.06 1.36 10.36
C THR A 99 2.23 1.18 9.09
N ILE A 100 1.76 -0.04 8.81
CA ILE A 100 0.81 -0.32 7.71
C ILE A 100 -0.47 0.49 7.90
N MET A 101 -1.08 0.44 9.08
CA MET A 101 -2.32 1.19 9.36
C MET A 101 -2.11 2.69 9.16
N SER A 102 -1.05 3.25 9.76
CA SER A 102 -0.72 4.68 9.66
C SER A 102 -0.53 5.13 8.20
N ASN A 103 0.13 4.32 7.37
CA ASN A 103 0.36 4.66 5.97
C ASN A 103 -0.92 4.56 5.11
N ILE A 104 -1.81 3.58 5.38
CA ILE A 104 -3.11 3.47 4.68
C ILE A 104 -4.05 4.60 5.08
N TRP A 105 -3.98 5.04 6.33
CA TRP A 105 -4.69 6.23 6.78
C TRP A 105 -4.19 7.50 6.08
N LEU A 106 -2.86 7.67 5.92
CA LEU A 106 -2.28 8.79 5.16
C LEU A 106 -2.73 8.79 3.69
N LEU A 107 -2.83 7.61 3.06
CA LEU A 107 -3.43 7.48 1.73
C LEU A 107 -4.89 7.98 1.74
N SER A 108 -5.68 7.58 2.73
CA SER A 108 -7.09 7.97 2.84
C SER A 108 -7.23 9.49 2.95
N ALA A 109 -6.40 10.13 3.77
CA ALA A 109 -6.34 11.58 3.90
C ALA A 109 -5.97 12.27 2.58
N TYR A 110 -4.95 11.77 1.87
CA TYR A 110 -4.56 12.29 0.57
C TYR A 110 -5.70 12.18 -0.44
N LEU A 111 -6.34 11.01 -0.54
CA LEU A 111 -7.46 10.79 -1.48
C LEU A 111 -8.67 11.67 -1.16
N MET A 112 -8.93 11.98 0.12
CA MET A 112 -9.98 12.93 0.51
C MET A 112 -9.66 14.38 0.16
N SER A 113 -8.38 14.71 -0.07
CA SER A 113 -7.93 16.07 -0.39
C SER A 113 -7.94 16.39 -1.89
N VAL A 114 -8.11 15.39 -2.76
CA VAL A 114 -8.05 15.54 -4.22
C VAL A 114 -9.37 15.16 -4.88
N ASP A 115 -9.55 15.57 -6.14
CA ASP A 115 -10.61 15.01 -6.99
C ASP A 115 -10.25 13.54 -7.31
N VAL A 116 -10.99 12.63 -6.69
CA VAL A 116 -10.77 11.19 -6.78
C VAL A 116 -11.06 10.66 -8.18
N ASP A 117 -12.03 11.24 -8.88
CA ASP A 117 -12.38 10.83 -10.24
C ASP A 117 -11.31 11.30 -11.22
N GLU A 118 -10.79 12.51 -11.03
CA GLU A 118 -9.60 13.00 -11.76
C GLU A 118 -8.39 12.09 -11.50
N PHE A 119 -8.10 11.76 -10.24
CA PHE A 119 -7.02 10.85 -9.87
C PHE A 119 -7.12 9.49 -10.57
N ARG A 120 -8.34 8.96 -10.72
CA ARG A 120 -8.62 7.64 -11.30
C ARG A 120 -8.69 7.59 -12.81
N MET A 121 -9.10 8.67 -13.47
CA MET A 121 -9.46 8.64 -14.89
C MET A 121 -8.63 9.57 -15.77
N ALA A 122 -7.95 10.57 -15.21
CA ALA A 122 -7.20 11.53 -16.00
C ALA A 122 -6.05 10.86 -16.79
N GLU A 123 -5.83 11.35 -18.02
CA GLU A 123 -4.54 11.20 -18.69
C GLU A 123 -3.50 12.02 -17.92
N VAL A 124 -2.35 11.42 -17.64
CA VAL A 124 -1.35 12.00 -16.75
C VAL A 124 -0.06 12.32 -17.48
N GLU A 125 0.41 13.55 -17.28
CA GLU A 125 1.76 13.93 -17.67
C GLU A 125 2.77 13.42 -16.63
N PRO A 126 3.94 12.89 -17.05
CA PRO A 126 4.98 12.47 -16.13
C PRO A 126 5.41 13.59 -15.17
N GLY A 127 5.45 13.30 -13.87
CA GLY A 127 5.81 14.26 -12.83
C GLY A 127 4.69 15.22 -12.43
N SER A 128 3.50 15.14 -13.05
CA SER A 128 2.31 15.84 -12.56
C SER A 128 1.93 15.38 -11.16
N ARG A 129 1.13 16.19 -10.45
CA ARG A 129 0.61 15.85 -9.11
C ARG A 129 -0.09 14.48 -9.10
N ILE A 130 -0.89 14.21 -10.12
CA ILE A 130 -1.63 12.94 -10.23
C ILE A 130 -0.65 11.80 -10.48
N ASP A 131 0.27 11.92 -11.43
CA ASP A 131 1.29 10.89 -11.70
C ASP A 131 2.10 10.54 -10.43
N ARG A 132 2.55 11.57 -9.69
CA ARG A 132 3.21 11.43 -8.38
C ARG A 132 2.35 10.67 -7.37
N GLY A 133 1.09 11.06 -7.19
CA GLY A 133 0.17 10.36 -6.29
C GLY A 133 -0.09 8.90 -6.69
N ARG A 134 -0.19 8.62 -7.99
CA ARG A 134 -0.33 7.25 -8.53
C ARG A 134 0.92 6.40 -8.22
N ASN A 135 2.11 6.97 -8.38
CA ASN A 135 3.37 6.32 -8.03
C ASN A 135 3.49 6.07 -6.52
N ALA A 136 3.06 7.02 -5.68
CA ALA A 136 3.02 6.85 -4.24
C ALA A 136 2.05 5.73 -3.82
N LEU A 137 0.86 5.64 -4.42
CA LEU A 137 -0.10 4.55 -4.20
C LEU A 137 0.49 3.17 -4.55
N MET A 138 1.13 3.05 -5.72
CA MET A 138 1.79 1.80 -6.12
C MET A 138 2.92 1.42 -5.14
N THR A 139 3.68 2.41 -4.68
CA THR A 139 4.75 2.20 -3.69
C THR A 139 4.19 1.75 -2.35
N LEU A 140 3.11 2.36 -1.87
CA LEU A 140 2.41 1.93 -0.66
C LEU A 140 1.98 0.47 -0.76
N ALA A 141 1.32 0.09 -1.85
CA ALA A 141 0.88 -1.30 -2.05
C ALA A 141 2.03 -2.30 -2.00
N LYS A 142 3.18 -1.97 -2.63
CA LYS A 142 4.40 -2.80 -2.58
C LYS A 142 4.98 -2.92 -1.17
N VAL A 143 5.10 -1.79 -0.47
CA VAL A 143 5.64 -1.74 0.90
C VAL A 143 4.74 -2.46 1.88
N THR A 144 3.41 -2.27 1.80
CA THR A 144 2.45 -2.99 2.63
C THR A 144 2.54 -4.49 2.42
N ALA A 145 2.67 -4.96 1.17
CA ALA A 145 2.87 -6.37 0.88
C ALA A 145 4.15 -6.92 1.52
N MET A 146 5.26 -6.18 1.40
CA MET A 146 6.55 -6.54 2.01
C MET A 146 6.42 -6.65 3.53
N TRP A 147 5.88 -5.65 4.20
CA TRP A 147 5.77 -5.64 5.67
C TRP A 147 4.77 -6.65 6.20
N MET A 148 3.67 -6.90 5.49
CA MET A 148 2.76 -7.99 5.85
C MET A 148 3.46 -9.36 5.76
N HIS A 149 4.32 -9.56 4.76
CA HIS A 149 5.11 -10.77 4.66
C HIS A 149 6.13 -10.90 5.80
N GLU A 150 6.81 -9.82 6.17
CA GLU A 150 7.74 -9.80 7.31
C GLU A 150 7.04 -10.01 8.66
N ALA A 151 5.81 -9.50 8.81
CA ALA A 151 4.98 -9.73 9.99
C ALA A 151 4.53 -11.20 10.13
N PHE A 152 4.29 -11.86 8.99
CA PHE A 152 3.75 -13.23 8.90
C PHE A 152 4.55 -14.11 7.92
N PRO A 153 5.84 -14.40 8.19
CA PRO A 153 6.72 -15.07 7.24
C PRO A 153 6.31 -16.52 6.96
N THR A 154 5.63 -17.16 7.91
CA THR A 154 5.09 -18.52 7.80
C THR A 154 3.59 -18.55 7.51
N GLY A 155 2.98 -17.40 7.21
CA GLY A 155 1.54 -17.23 7.17
C GLY A 155 0.92 -16.99 8.54
N THR A 156 -0.41 -17.09 8.60
CA THR A 156 -1.25 -16.85 9.77
C THR A 156 -2.47 -17.77 9.71
N ASP A 157 -3.01 -18.15 10.86
CA ASP A 157 -4.25 -18.95 10.95
C ASP A 157 -5.51 -18.05 10.88
N ASP A 158 -5.32 -16.73 10.87
CA ASP A 158 -6.38 -15.74 10.70
C ASP A 158 -6.81 -15.70 9.23
N GLU A 159 -8.07 -16.10 8.96
CA GLU A 159 -8.61 -16.21 7.60
C GLU A 159 -8.61 -14.86 6.86
N GLU A 160 -8.94 -13.77 7.55
CA GLU A 160 -9.01 -12.43 6.95
C GLU A 160 -7.62 -11.90 6.60
N LEU A 161 -6.64 -12.09 7.50
CA LEU A 161 -5.26 -11.74 7.21
C LEU A 161 -4.65 -12.61 6.10
N THR A 162 -5.07 -13.87 6.00
CA THR A 162 -4.67 -14.77 4.91
C THR A 162 -5.17 -14.25 3.57
N GLU A 163 -6.43 -13.83 3.48
CA GLU A 163 -6.97 -13.18 2.29
C GLU A 163 -6.23 -11.87 1.96
N CYS A 164 -5.91 -11.06 2.97
CA CYS A 164 -5.14 -9.83 2.78
C CYS A 164 -3.74 -10.11 2.20
N LEU A 165 -3.02 -11.11 2.72
CA LEU A 165 -1.71 -11.53 2.20
C LEU A 165 -1.80 -11.93 0.73
N TRP A 166 -2.86 -12.65 0.34
CA TRP A 166 -3.08 -13.06 -1.04
C TRP A 166 -3.37 -11.85 -1.96
N ASN A 167 -4.26 -10.95 -1.54
CA ASN A 167 -4.59 -9.73 -2.29
C ASN A 167 -3.37 -8.82 -2.46
N LEU A 168 -2.55 -8.66 -1.42
CA LEU A 168 -1.33 -7.85 -1.47
C LEU A 168 -0.27 -8.45 -2.42
N ALA A 169 -0.11 -9.77 -2.43
CA ALA A 169 0.75 -10.44 -3.40
C ALA A 169 0.24 -10.22 -4.85
N HIS A 170 -1.09 -10.22 -5.04
CA HIS A 170 -1.70 -9.91 -6.33
C HIS A 170 -1.45 -8.44 -6.76
N ASN A 171 -1.52 -7.48 -5.83
CA ASN A 171 -1.19 -6.08 -6.10
C ASN A 171 0.24 -5.93 -6.62
N VAL A 172 1.21 -6.58 -5.97
CA VAL A 172 2.62 -6.55 -6.40
C VAL A 172 2.77 -7.08 -7.83
N TRP A 173 2.06 -8.16 -8.16
CA TRP A 173 2.04 -8.70 -9.52
C TRP A 173 1.41 -7.71 -10.53
N ILE A 174 0.22 -7.16 -10.24
CA ILE A 174 -0.45 -6.19 -11.12
C ILE A 174 0.45 -4.99 -11.40
N ILE A 175 1.06 -4.41 -10.36
CA ILE A 175 1.93 -3.24 -10.49
C ILE A 175 3.15 -3.59 -11.35
N THR A 176 3.76 -4.74 -11.11
CA THR A 176 4.93 -5.20 -11.88
C THR A 176 4.61 -5.35 -13.36
N GLU A 177 3.44 -5.90 -13.70
CA GLU A 177 3.02 -6.06 -15.10
C GLU A 177 2.56 -4.73 -15.72
N TYR A 178 1.96 -3.83 -14.94
CA TYR A 178 1.65 -2.46 -15.36
C TYR A 178 2.91 -1.67 -15.73
N GLU A 179 3.93 -1.69 -14.87
CA GLU A 179 5.22 -1.01 -15.10
C GLU A 179 5.94 -1.53 -16.35
N LYS A 180 5.79 -2.82 -16.65
CA LYS A 180 6.31 -3.45 -17.88
C LYS A 180 5.45 -3.20 -19.12
N ARG A 181 4.28 -2.58 -18.97
CA ARG A 181 3.25 -2.44 -20.03
C ARG A 181 2.83 -3.81 -20.60
N ALA A 182 2.74 -4.81 -19.72
CA ALA A 182 2.44 -6.20 -20.05
C ALA A 182 1.02 -6.62 -19.65
N LEU A 183 0.23 -5.71 -19.06
CA LEU A 183 -1.18 -5.96 -18.77
C LEU A 183 -2.01 -6.08 -20.07
N PRO A 184 -3.11 -6.86 -20.04
CA PRO A 184 -4.12 -6.84 -21.09
C PRO A 184 -4.61 -5.44 -21.44
N ALA A 185 -4.90 -5.20 -22.73
CA ALA A 185 -5.25 -3.87 -23.25
C ALA A 185 -6.59 -3.32 -22.73
N ASP A 186 -7.45 -4.20 -22.18
CA ASP A 186 -8.72 -3.85 -21.54
C ASP A 186 -8.57 -3.44 -20.08
N ILE A 187 -7.39 -3.62 -19.46
CA ILE A 187 -7.11 -3.16 -18.11
C ILE A 187 -6.61 -1.72 -18.15
N SER A 188 -7.40 -0.83 -17.56
CA SER A 188 -7.07 0.59 -17.43
C SER A 188 -6.40 0.91 -16.09
N TRP A 189 -5.82 2.10 -15.97
CA TRP A 189 -5.36 2.61 -14.67
C TRP A 189 -6.50 2.65 -13.63
N THR A 190 -7.74 2.94 -14.04
CA THR A 190 -8.89 2.95 -13.14
C THR A 190 -9.08 1.59 -12.48
N ASP A 191 -8.95 0.50 -13.24
CA ASP A 191 -9.10 -0.86 -12.70
C ASP A 191 -7.97 -1.20 -11.71
N ILE A 192 -6.74 -0.78 -12.04
CA ILE A 192 -5.57 -0.96 -11.16
C ILE A 192 -5.76 -0.18 -9.87
N SER A 193 -6.11 1.12 -9.97
CA SER A 193 -6.34 1.98 -8.81
C SER A 193 -7.41 1.42 -7.88
N ASP A 194 -8.52 0.91 -8.45
CA ASP A 194 -9.61 0.32 -7.67
C ASP A 194 -9.14 -0.92 -6.90
N VAL A 195 -8.44 -1.84 -7.55
CA VAL A 195 -7.90 -3.05 -6.92
C VAL A 195 -6.94 -2.69 -5.78
N LEU A 196 -6.01 -1.76 -6.01
CA LEU A 196 -5.03 -1.34 -5.00
C LEU A 196 -5.71 -0.72 -3.77
N VAL A 197 -6.61 0.25 -3.97
CA VAL A 197 -7.29 0.95 -2.88
C VAL A 197 -8.19 0.00 -2.08
N ILE A 198 -8.94 -0.87 -2.75
CA ILE A 198 -9.81 -1.85 -2.07
C ILE A 198 -8.98 -2.81 -1.23
N SER A 199 -7.90 -3.38 -1.80
CA SER A 199 -7.03 -4.31 -1.08
C SER A 199 -6.34 -3.67 0.12
N LEU A 200 -5.88 -2.42 0.00
CA LEU A 200 -5.29 -1.69 1.13
C LEU A 200 -6.34 -1.42 2.22
N ARG A 201 -7.57 -1.05 1.86
CA ARG A 201 -8.63 -0.83 2.83
C ARG A 201 -9.02 -2.11 3.58
N LEU A 202 -9.12 -3.24 2.88
CA LEU A 202 -9.37 -4.55 3.52
C LEU A 202 -8.24 -4.90 4.49
N THR A 203 -6.99 -4.69 4.06
CA THR A 203 -5.81 -4.88 4.91
C THR A 203 -5.89 -4.02 6.18
N HIS A 204 -6.27 -2.74 6.06
CA HIS A 204 -6.42 -1.88 7.23
C HIS A 204 -7.44 -2.43 8.24
N GLY A 205 -8.60 -2.87 7.77
CA GLY A 205 -9.64 -3.47 8.62
C GLY A 205 -9.15 -4.71 9.36
N ALA A 206 -8.61 -5.68 8.61
CA ALA A 206 -8.13 -6.94 9.18
C ALA A 206 -6.95 -6.74 10.15
N VAL A 207 -6.03 -5.83 9.83
CA VAL A 207 -4.89 -5.52 10.72
C VAL A 207 -5.36 -4.84 12.00
N LYS A 208 -6.31 -3.89 11.91
CA LYS A 208 -6.89 -3.24 13.09
C LYS A 208 -7.53 -4.26 14.02
N GLU A 209 -8.40 -5.12 13.49
CA GLU A 209 -9.06 -6.16 14.28
C GLU A 209 -8.06 -7.14 14.89
N PHE A 210 -7.04 -7.54 14.13
CA PHE A 210 -5.99 -8.43 14.65
C PHE A 210 -5.26 -7.84 15.85
N ILE A 211 -4.87 -6.56 15.79
CA ILE A 211 -4.20 -5.87 16.91
C ILE A 211 -5.14 -5.79 18.12
N GLU A 212 -6.40 -5.41 17.92
CA GLU A 212 -7.39 -5.29 19.00
C GLU A 212 -7.69 -6.62 19.70
N ARG A 213 -7.67 -7.74 18.95
CA ARG A 213 -7.85 -9.09 19.51
C ARG A 213 -6.61 -9.63 20.21
N ASN A 214 -5.43 -9.10 19.92
CA ASN A 214 -4.15 -9.58 20.44
C ASN A 214 -3.33 -8.43 21.07
N PRO A 215 -3.81 -7.80 22.14
CA PRO A 215 -3.02 -6.81 22.87
C PRO A 215 -1.82 -7.51 23.51
N GLU A 216 -0.60 -7.12 23.10
CA GLU A 216 0.66 -7.58 23.71
C GLU A 216 0.85 -7.00 25.13
#